data_AF-S4PJS2-F1
#
_entry.id   AF-S4PJS2-F1
#
_cell.length_a   1.000
_cell.length_b   1.000
_cell.length_c   1.000
_cell.angle_alpha   90.00
_cell.angle_beta   90.00
_cell.angle_gamma   90.00
#
_symmetry.space_group_name_H-M   'P 1'
#
loop_
_entity.id
_entity.type
_entity.pdbx_description
1 polymer ?
#
loop_
_entity_poly.entity_id
_entity_poly.type
_entity_poly.pdbx_seq_one_letter_code
_entity_poly.pdbx_strand_id
1 'polypeptide(L)'
;AFEAEVSRYEDPDFEEVAQQNCNEDPKTRHKAIEELRNMIYQRGECNPRRTDDAYLLRFLRCRRFIPALAHKLMIRYEDFQKKNSHLYD
;
A
#
# COMPACT_ATOMS: atom_id res chain seq x y z
N ALA A 1 11.81 -9.59 -7.12
CA ALA A 1 10.82 -8.50 -7.05
C ALA A 1 10.49 -8.08 -8.46
N PHE A 2 9.20 -8.11 -8.83
CA PHE A 2 8.76 -7.75 -10.18
C PHE A 2 9.09 -6.27 -10.45
N GLU A 3 9.34 -5.85 -11.69
CA GLU A 3 9.74 -4.46 -12.00
C GLU A 3 8.70 -3.43 -11.53
N ALA A 4 7.41 -3.80 -11.58
CA ALA A 4 6.33 -2.99 -11.01
C ALA A 4 6.43 -2.82 -9.48
N GLU A 5 7.17 -3.71 -8.78
CA GLU A 5 7.46 -3.53 -7.37
C GLU A 5 8.58 -2.52 -7.10
N VAL A 6 9.48 -2.34 -8.05
CA VAL A 6 10.70 -1.53 -7.91
C VAL A 6 10.52 -0.12 -8.48
N SER A 7 9.68 0.04 -9.50
CA SER A 7 9.42 1.36 -10.09
C SER A 7 8.80 2.31 -9.07
N ARG A 8 9.44 3.48 -8.94
CA ARG A 8 9.05 4.61 -8.07
C ARG A 8 8.56 5.80 -8.88
N TYR A 9 8.41 5.66 -10.20
CA TYR A 9 7.98 6.76 -11.06
C TYR A 9 6.49 7.04 -10.83
N GLU A 10 6.19 8.23 -10.34
CA GLU A 10 4.85 8.80 -10.33
C GLU A 10 4.83 9.94 -11.35
N ASP A 11 4.02 9.78 -12.40
CA ASP A 11 3.77 10.85 -13.35
C ASP A 11 2.81 11.86 -12.70
N PRO A 12 3.13 13.17 -12.69
CA PRO A 12 2.22 14.21 -12.20
C PRO A 12 0.85 14.16 -12.89
N ASP A 13 0.78 13.72 -14.16
CA ASP A 13 -0.47 13.61 -14.90
C ASP A 13 -1.42 12.55 -14.31
N PHE A 14 -0.92 11.65 -13.46
CA PHE A 14 -1.74 10.64 -12.78
C PHE A 14 -2.35 11.13 -11.47
N GLU A 15 -2.06 12.35 -11.01
CA GLU A 15 -2.63 12.86 -9.76
C GLU A 15 -4.15 13.07 -9.85
N GLU A 16 -4.64 13.58 -10.98
CA GLU A 16 -6.09 13.73 -11.22
C GLU A 16 -6.79 12.37 -11.25
N VAL A 17 -6.17 11.40 -11.95
CA VAL A 17 -6.68 10.02 -12.05
C VAL A 17 -6.70 9.35 -10.67
N ALA A 18 -5.67 9.55 -9.86
CA ALA A 18 -5.59 9.03 -8.50
C ALA A 18 -6.68 9.66 -7.60
N GLN A 19 -6.93 10.96 -7.74
CA GLN A 19 -8.01 11.62 -7.01
C GLN A 19 -9.38 11.02 -7.38
N GLN A 20 -9.67 10.91 -8.67
CA GLN A 20 -10.97 10.42 -9.17
C GLN A 20 -11.20 8.94 -8.83
N ASN A 21 -10.21 8.08 -9.07
CA ASN A 21 -10.37 6.63 -8.97
C ASN A 21 -10.04 6.07 -7.58
N CYS A 22 -9.11 6.72 -6.87
CA CYS A 22 -8.59 6.23 -5.60
C CYS A 22 -8.96 7.12 -4.41
N ASN A 23 -9.71 8.20 -4.61
CA ASN A 23 -10.04 9.16 -3.56
C ASN A 23 -8.78 9.70 -2.84
N GLU A 24 -7.71 9.84 -3.62
CA GLU A 24 -6.44 10.35 -3.14
C GLU A 24 -6.45 11.87 -3.11
N ASP A 25 -6.27 12.46 -1.94
CA ASP A 25 -6.03 13.90 -1.81
C ASP A 25 -4.54 14.14 -1.48
N PRO A 26 -3.78 14.80 -2.36
CA PRO A 26 -2.37 15.11 -2.13
C PRO A 26 -2.08 15.77 -0.77
N LYS A 27 -3.03 16.58 -0.25
CA LYS A 27 -2.88 17.28 1.03
C LYS A 27 -2.96 16.36 2.23
N THR A 28 -3.67 15.23 2.10
CA THR A 28 -3.87 14.26 3.20
C THR A 28 -3.13 12.95 2.98
N ARG A 29 -2.52 12.76 1.80
CA ARG A 29 -1.76 11.57 1.39
C ARG A 29 -0.78 11.11 2.46
N HIS A 30 0.10 12.01 2.92
CA HIS A 30 1.12 11.68 3.91
C HIS A 30 0.50 11.21 5.24
N LYS A 31 -0.59 11.85 5.68
CA LYS A 31 -1.30 11.46 6.90
C LYS A 31 -1.87 10.03 6.79
N ALA A 32 -2.48 9.68 5.66
CA ALA A 32 -3.02 8.33 5.44
C ALA A 32 -1.93 7.26 5.39
N ILE A 33 -0.76 7.58 4.82
CA ILE A 33 0.42 6.70 4.81
C ILE A 33 0.92 6.45 6.23
N GLU A 34 1.11 7.50 7.02
CA GLU A 34 1.53 7.38 8.42
C GLU A 34 0.51 6.60 9.26
N GLU A 35 -0.78 6.84 9.06
CA GLU A 35 -1.84 6.09 9.74
C GLU A 35 -1.75 4.59 9.42
N LEU A 36 -1.62 4.22 8.15
CA LEU A 36 -1.47 2.82 7.76
C LEU A 36 -0.18 2.21 8.34
N ARG A 37 0.94 2.93 8.32
CA ARG A 37 2.21 2.47 8.90
C ARG A 37 2.07 2.19 10.40
N ASN A 38 1.44 3.11 11.12
CA ASN A 38 1.17 2.95 12.55
C ASN A 38 0.24 1.76 12.81
N MET A 39 -0.79 1.55 11.99
CA MET A 39 -1.67 0.37 12.13
C MET A 39 -0.91 -0.94 11.98
N ILE A 40 0.00 -1.05 11.00
CA ILE A 40 0.84 -2.25 10.79
C ILE A 40 1.66 -2.53 12.05
N TYR A 41 2.35 -1.49 12.57
CA TYR A 41 3.20 -1.62 13.75
C TYR A 41 2.41 -1.97 15.01
N GLN A 42 1.30 -1.26 15.27
CA GLN A 42 0.53 -1.41 16.50
C GLN A 42 -0.24 -2.73 16.57
N ARG A 43 -0.78 -3.21 15.45
CA ARG A 43 -1.59 -4.43 15.43
C ARG A 43 -0.74 -5.69 15.32
N GLY A 44 0.41 -5.63 14.64
CA GLY A 44 1.30 -6.78 14.47
C GLY A 44 0.68 -7.97 13.73
N GLU A 45 -0.45 -7.77 13.04
CA GLU A 45 -1.18 -8.82 12.32
C GLU A 45 -0.45 -9.28 11.05
N CYS A 46 0.46 -8.45 10.52
CA CYS A 46 1.31 -8.79 9.39
C CYS A 46 2.71 -8.17 9.55
N ASN A 47 3.71 -8.75 8.86
CA ASN A 47 5.10 -8.29 8.90
C ASN A 47 5.64 -8.15 7.46
N PRO A 48 5.16 -7.14 6.71
CA PRO A 48 5.57 -6.93 5.33
C PRO A 48 7.05 -6.56 5.24
N ARG A 49 7.74 -7.07 4.21
CA ARG A 49 9.17 -6.76 3.95
C ARG A 49 9.44 -5.28 3.67
N ARG A 50 8.41 -4.54 3.23
CA ARG A 50 8.49 -3.13 2.87
C ARG A 50 7.34 -2.35 3.51
N THR A 51 7.64 -1.13 3.95
CA THR A 51 6.68 -0.17 4.52
C THR A 51 7.01 1.27 4.12
N ASP A 52 7.79 1.45 3.05
CA ASP A 52 8.03 2.76 2.43
C ASP A 52 6.77 3.31 1.75
N ASP A 53 6.70 4.63 1.60
CA ASP A 53 5.52 5.36 1.11
C ASP A 53 5.01 4.82 -0.23
N ALA A 54 5.91 4.55 -1.19
CA ALA A 54 5.56 4.04 -2.50
C ALA A 54 4.93 2.64 -2.43
N TYR A 55 5.37 1.80 -1.51
CA TYR A 55 4.77 0.49 -1.28
C TYR A 55 3.39 0.60 -0.63
N LEU A 56 3.26 1.42 0.42
CA LEU A 56 2.00 1.61 1.14
C LEU A 56 0.92 2.28 0.28
N LEU A 57 1.31 3.21 -0.60
CA LEU A 57 0.42 3.89 -1.53
C LEU A 57 -0.36 2.92 -2.41
N ARG A 58 0.22 1.78 -2.80
CA ARG A 58 -0.48 0.78 -3.62
C ARG A 58 -1.71 0.24 -2.92
N PHE A 59 -1.58 -0.10 -1.64
CA PHE A 59 -2.69 -0.63 -0.85
C PHE A 59 -3.74 0.44 -0.55
N LEU A 60 -3.31 1.67 -0.27
CA LEU A 60 -4.21 2.81 -0.09
C LEU A 60 -5.00 3.11 -1.36
N ARG A 61 -4.34 3.19 -2.52
CA ARG A 61 -4.99 3.40 -3.83
C ARG A 61 -6.00 2.30 -4.15
N CYS A 62 -5.65 1.04 -3.90
CA CYS A 62 -6.57 -0.10 -4.07
C CYS A 62 -7.79 -0.06 -3.12
N ARG A 63 -7.75 0.73 -2.05
CA ARG A 63 -8.79 0.78 -1.02
C ARG A 63 -9.32 2.19 -0.78
N ARG A 64 -9.31 3.01 -1.83
CA ARG A 64 -9.88 4.35 -1.84
C ARG A 64 -9.37 5.26 -0.70
N PHE A 65 -8.11 5.09 -0.34
CA PHE A 65 -7.45 5.82 0.76
C PHE A 65 -8.09 5.61 2.14
N ILE A 66 -8.66 4.41 2.40
CA ILE A 66 -9.15 4.03 3.72
C ILE A 66 -8.10 3.13 4.43
N PRO A 67 -7.33 3.64 5.42
CA PRO A 67 -6.20 2.91 6.02
C PRO A 67 -6.59 1.56 6.62
N ALA A 68 -7.75 1.47 7.29
CA ALA A 68 -8.22 0.21 7.87
C ALA A 68 -8.50 -0.88 6.81
N LEU A 69 -9.02 -0.51 5.64
CA LEU A 69 -9.25 -1.45 4.56
C LEU A 69 -7.96 -1.83 3.84
N ALA A 70 -7.02 -0.88 3.70
CA ALA A 70 -5.69 -1.13 3.18
C ALA A 70 -4.92 -2.12 4.07
N HIS A 71 -4.94 -1.93 5.40
CA HIS A 71 -4.35 -2.86 6.37
C HIS A 71 -4.94 -4.28 6.23
N LYS A 72 -6.26 -4.39 6.12
CA LYS A 72 -6.94 -5.68 5.89
C LYS A 72 -6.56 -6.33 4.56
N LEU A 73 -6.23 -5.56 3.53
CA LEU A 73 -5.69 -6.09 2.28
C LEU A 73 -4.25 -6.59 2.46
N MET A 74 -3.40 -5.81 3.14
CA MET A 74 -2.00 -6.17 3.39
C MET A 74 -1.88 -7.50 4.14
N ILE A 75 -2.68 -7.74 5.17
CA ILE A 75 -2.67 -9.01 5.90
C ILE A 75 -2.94 -10.19 4.97
N ARG A 76 -3.96 -10.08 4.10
CA ARG A 76 -4.29 -11.15 3.14
C ARG A 76 -3.20 -11.32 2.09
N TYR A 77 -2.58 -10.23 1.66
CA TYR A 77 -1.49 -10.26 0.70
C TYR A 77 -0.25 -10.97 1.27
N GLU A 78 0.13 -10.64 2.51
CA GLU A 78 1.23 -11.31 3.23
C GLU A 78 0.94 -12.79 3.49
N ASP A 79 -0.29 -13.14 3.88
CA ASP A 79 -0.72 -14.54 4.01
C ASP A 79 -0.66 -15.30 2.67
N PHE A 80 -1.07 -14.66 1.58
CA PHE A 80 -0.95 -15.20 0.23
C PHE A 80 0.51 -15.43 -0.17
N GLN A 81 1.40 -14.46 0.06
CA GLN A 81 2.82 -14.62 -0.23
C GLN A 81 3.43 -15.77 0.58
N LYS A 82 3.11 -15.88 1.87
CA LYS A 82 3.61 -16.98 2.74
C LYS A 82 3.14 -18.35 2.27
N LYS A 83 1.86 -18.48 1.91
CA LYS A 83 1.28 -19.75 1.41
C LYS A 83 1.86 -20.16 0.05
N ASN A 84 2.27 -19.19 -0.75
CA ASN A 84 2.80 -19.39 -2.09
C ASN A 84 4.28 -18.98 -2.17
N SER A 85 5.06 -19.22 -1.10
CA SER A 85 6.46 -18.78 -1.02
C SER A 85 7.30 -19.27 -2.19
N HIS A 86 7.00 -20.47 -2.69
CA HIS A 86 7.62 -21.09 -3.88
C HIS A 86 7.51 -20.27 -5.18
N LEU A 87 6.59 -19.30 -5.26
CA LEU A 87 6.48 -18.38 -6.40
C LEU A 87 7.44 -17.18 -6.31
N TYR A 88 8.08 -17.00 -5.16
CA TYR A 88 8.90 -15.82 -4.82
C TYR A 88 10.32 -16.18 -4.37
N ASP A 89 10.69 -17.46 -4.44
CA ASP A 89 12.04 -17.97 -4.20
C ASP A 89 13.00 -17.61 -5.36
#